data_AF-A0A9D5M8D6-F1
#
_entry.id   AF-A0A9D5M8D6-F1
#
_cell.length_a   1.000
_cell.length_b   1.000
_cell.length_c   1.000
_cell.angle_alpha   90.00
_cell.angle_beta   90.00
_cell.angle_gamma   90.00
#
_symmetry.space_group_name_H-M   'P 1'
#
loop_
_entity.id
_entity.type
_entity.pdbx_description
1 polymer ?
#
loop_
_entity_poly.entity_id
_entity_poly.type
_entity_poly.pdbx_seq_one_letter_code
_entity_poly.pdbx_strand_id
1 'polypeptide(L)'
;LSTLAVNQYGKGRGVYIAGLPYSPQNARLLLRAMFWSANKENEMKKAYSSNPITDCAYYPESGKYAIINNSNENITTVFYDCEGKEETISIKAGDIVWKK
;
A
#
# COMPACT_ATOMS: atom_id res chain seq x y z
N LEU A 1 -3.28 -2.85 -22.18
CA LEU A 1 -1.80 -2.82 -22.14
C LEU A 1 -1.38 -1.57 -21.39
N SER A 2 -1.09 -1.70 -20.10
CA SER A 2 -0.57 -0.58 -19.31
C SER A 2 0.92 -0.48 -19.57
N THR A 3 1.34 0.43 -20.45
CA THR A 3 2.76 0.69 -20.69
C THR A 3 3.30 1.53 -19.54
N LEU A 4 4.31 0.99 -18.85
CA LEU A 4 5.02 1.65 -17.74
C LEU A 4 6.45 1.95 -18.21
N ALA A 5 6.89 3.20 -18.05
CA ALA A 5 8.27 3.58 -18.29
C ALA A 5 8.82 4.33 -17.07
N VAL A 6 10.10 4.13 -16.78
CA VAL A 6 10.78 4.75 -15.65
C VAL A 6 12.08 5.39 -16.12
N ASN A 7 12.45 6.51 -15.52
CA ASN A 7 13.69 7.21 -15.85
C ASN A 7 14.34 7.82 -14.60
N GLN A 8 15.66 7.79 -14.51
CA GLN A 8 16.41 8.55 -13.50
C GLN A 8 16.79 9.92 -14.08
N TYR A 9 16.68 10.97 -13.28
CA TYR A 9 17.04 12.33 -13.72
C TYR A 9 17.62 13.14 -12.57
N GLY A 10 18.92 13.46 -12.68
CA GLY A 10 19.67 14.07 -11.58
C GLY A 10 19.62 13.20 -10.32
N LYS A 11 19.13 13.77 -9.22
CA LYS A 11 18.92 13.04 -7.95
C LYS A 11 17.51 12.41 -7.84
N GLY A 12 16.62 12.72 -8.78
CA GLY A 12 15.23 12.26 -8.78
C GLY A 12 14.97 11.14 -9.78
N ARG A 13 13.72 10.69 -9.83
CA ARG A 13 13.25 9.70 -10.80
C ARG A 13 11.85 10.04 -11.27
N GLY A 14 11.54 9.73 -12.52
CA GLY A 14 10.24 9.92 -13.14
C GLY A 14 9.61 8.58 -13.54
N VAL A 15 8.29 8.50 -13.42
CA VAL A 15 7.49 7.35 -13.84
C VAL A 15 6.41 7.83 -14.79
N TYR A 16 6.27 7.16 -15.94
CA TYR A 16 5.21 7.37 -16.91
C TYR A 16 4.30 6.15 -16.96
N ILE A 17 2.99 6.38 -16.90
CA ILE A 17 1.95 5.35 -16.95
C ILE A 17 0.95 5.73 -18.03
N ALA A 18 0.91 4.98 -19.13
CA ALA A 18 0.04 5.31 -20.27
C ALA A 18 -1.46 5.14 -19.98
N GLY A 19 -1.81 4.27 -19.03
CA GLY A 19 -3.18 4.03 -18.61
C GLY A 19 -3.22 3.22 -17.33
N LEU A 20 -4.08 3.63 -16.39
CA LEU A 20 -4.21 3.00 -15.08
C LEU A 20 -5.68 2.89 -14.65
N PRO A 21 -6.48 2.00 -15.28
CA PRO A 21 -7.83 1.69 -14.80
C PRO A 21 -7.79 1.25 -13.33
N TYR A 22 -8.80 1.61 -12.56
CA TYR A 22 -8.79 1.28 -11.14
C TYR A 22 -8.87 -0.25 -10.92
N SER A 23 -7.92 -0.76 -10.14
CA SER A 23 -7.95 -2.08 -9.51
C SER A 23 -7.06 -2.02 -8.26
N PRO A 24 -7.23 -2.92 -7.28
CA PRO A 24 -6.37 -2.95 -6.10
C PRO A 24 -4.88 -3.13 -6.46
N GLN A 25 -4.60 -3.92 -7.51
CA GLN A 25 -3.24 -4.12 -8.03
C GLN A 25 -2.68 -2.84 -8.66
N ASN A 26 -3.49 -2.08 -9.39
CA ASN A 26 -3.07 -0.84 -10.03
C ASN A 26 -2.90 0.30 -9.01
N ALA A 27 -3.75 0.37 -7.98
CA ALA A 27 -3.55 1.27 -6.85
C ALA A 27 -2.22 0.95 -6.12
N ARG A 28 -1.91 -0.34 -5.93
CA ARG A 28 -0.63 -0.75 -5.36
C ARG A 28 0.56 -0.41 -6.26
N LEU A 29 0.42 -0.58 -7.57
CA LEU A 29 1.44 -0.18 -8.55
C LEU A 29 1.72 1.32 -8.48
N LEU A 30 0.66 2.14 -8.40
CA LEU A 30 0.80 3.58 -8.25
C LEU A 30 1.50 3.95 -6.95
N LEU A 31 1.16 3.32 -5.82
CA LEU A 31 1.86 3.54 -4.56
C LEU A 31 3.36 3.24 -4.69
N ARG A 32 3.70 2.09 -5.27
CA ARG A 32 5.11 1.71 -5.50
C ARG A 32 5.82 2.69 -6.42
N ALA A 33 5.16 3.16 -7.46
CA ALA A 33 5.70 4.19 -8.36
C ALA A 33 5.98 5.51 -7.62
N MET A 34 5.12 5.93 -6.69
CA MET A 34 5.34 7.12 -5.87
C MET A 34 6.57 6.97 -4.96
N PHE A 35 6.67 5.86 -4.21
CA PHE A 35 7.83 5.59 -3.36
C PHE A 35 9.13 5.46 -4.17
N TRP A 36 9.08 4.79 -5.32
CA TRP A 36 10.24 4.66 -6.21
C TRP A 36 10.68 6.00 -6.78
N SER A 37 9.74 6.85 -7.22
CA SER A 37 10.04 8.20 -7.74
C SER A 37 10.72 9.08 -6.70
N ALA A 38 10.40 8.87 -5.43
CA ALA A 38 10.95 9.61 -4.29
C ALA A 38 12.27 9.04 -3.74
N ASN A 39 12.82 7.95 -4.29
CA ASN A 39 13.93 7.18 -3.68
C ASN A 39 13.62 6.73 -2.22
N LYS A 40 12.37 6.33 -1.96
CA LYS A 40 11.87 5.96 -0.61
C LYS A 40 11.37 4.52 -0.55
N GLU A 41 11.89 3.62 -1.36
CA GLU A 41 11.44 2.22 -1.42
C GLU A 41 11.48 1.53 -0.04
N ASN A 42 12.48 1.86 0.77
CA ASN A 42 12.67 1.33 2.12
C ASN A 42 11.66 1.87 3.16
N GLU A 43 10.96 2.96 2.84
CA GLU A 43 9.96 3.59 3.72
C GLU A 43 8.55 3.04 3.47
N MET A 44 8.34 2.26 2.41
CA MET A 44 7.00 1.85 1.96
C MET A 44 6.27 0.97 2.99
N LYS A 45 6.99 0.14 3.75
CA LYS A 45 6.43 -0.77 4.74
C LYS A 45 6.21 -0.12 6.11
N LYS A 46 5.71 1.10 6.13
CA LYS A 46 5.32 1.83 7.35
C LYS A 46 3.84 2.16 7.27
N ALA A 47 3.05 1.68 8.23
CA ALA A 47 1.58 1.73 8.17
C ALA A 47 1.04 1.09 6.87
N TYR A 48 1.42 -0.15 6.61
CA TYR A 48 1.25 -0.82 5.31
C TYR A 48 0.60 -2.20 5.42
N SER A 49 -0.09 -2.63 4.37
CA SER A 49 -0.66 -3.98 4.20
C SER A 49 -0.07 -4.68 2.98
N SER A 50 0.33 -5.96 3.12
CA SER A 50 0.97 -6.72 2.04
C SER A 50 0.04 -7.17 0.93
N ASN A 51 -1.22 -7.46 1.23
CA ASN A 51 -2.21 -7.85 0.23
C ASN A 51 -2.75 -6.61 -0.50
N PRO A 52 -2.65 -6.50 -1.84
CA PRO A 52 -3.16 -5.35 -2.58
C PRO A 52 -4.66 -5.08 -2.42
N ILE A 53 -5.44 -6.08 -2.02
CA ILE A 53 -6.89 -5.94 -1.78
C ILE A 53 -7.17 -5.21 -0.47
N THR A 54 -6.23 -5.24 0.48
CA THR A 54 -6.37 -4.55 1.76
C THR A 54 -5.65 -3.21 1.75
N ASP A 55 -6.22 -2.23 2.44
CA ASP A 55 -5.59 -0.93 2.66
C ASP A 55 -5.31 -0.71 4.15
N CYS A 56 -4.27 0.07 4.45
CA CYS A 56 -3.89 0.44 5.81
C CYS A 56 -3.78 1.96 5.91
N ALA A 57 -4.45 2.53 6.91
CA ALA A 57 -4.38 3.95 7.24
C ALA A 57 -3.98 4.12 8.71
N TYR A 58 -3.03 5.03 8.97
CA TYR A 58 -2.59 5.38 10.33
C TYR A 58 -3.13 6.75 10.73
N TYR A 59 -3.64 6.85 11.96
CA TYR A 59 -4.22 8.06 12.56
C TYR A 59 -3.35 8.52 13.74
N PRO A 60 -2.39 9.43 13.53
CA PRO A 60 -1.36 9.79 14.51
C PRO A 60 -1.92 10.30 15.84
N GLU A 61 -2.98 11.11 15.80
CA GLU A 61 -3.60 11.70 17.00
C GLU A 61 -4.12 10.64 17.98
N SER A 62 -4.53 9.48 17.46
CA SER A 62 -5.05 8.38 18.28
C SER A 62 -4.09 7.20 18.41
N GLY A 63 -2.99 7.22 17.65
CA GLY A 63 -2.05 6.10 17.53
C GLY A 63 -2.71 4.83 17.01
N LYS A 64 -3.73 4.92 16.15
CA LYS A 64 -4.48 3.77 15.64
C LYS A 64 -4.24 3.52 14.16
N TYR A 65 -4.35 2.25 13.78
CA TYR A 65 -4.35 1.79 12.40
C TYR A 65 -5.73 1.24 12.04
N ALA A 66 -6.24 1.58 10.87
CA ALA A 66 -7.38 0.91 10.25
C ALA A 66 -6.86 0.07 9.09
N ILE A 67 -7.10 -1.25 9.15
CA ILE A 67 -6.81 -2.17 8.06
C ILE A 67 -8.14 -2.64 7.48
N ILE A 68 -8.37 -2.31 6.20
CA ILE A 68 -9.65 -2.47 5.51
C ILE A 68 -9.54 -3.61 4.50
N ASN A 69 -10.54 -4.49 4.45
CA ASN A 69 -10.68 -5.46 3.38
C ASN A 69 -11.68 -4.97 2.32
N ASN A 70 -11.20 -4.65 1.12
CA ASN A 70 -12.05 -4.17 0.03
C ASN A 70 -12.71 -5.28 -0.81
N SER A 71 -12.61 -6.56 -0.42
CA SER A 71 -13.32 -7.65 -1.11
C SER A 71 -14.48 -8.22 -0.30
N ASN A 72 -15.28 -9.04 -0.98
CA ASN A 72 -16.36 -9.83 -0.38
C ASN A 72 -15.88 -11.21 0.09
N GLU A 73 -14.57 -11.41 0.25
CA GLU A 73 -13.96 -12.67 0.68
C GLU A 73 -13.15 -12.46 1.96
N ASN A 74 -12.96 -13.53 2.74
CA ASN A 74 -12.05 -13.46 3.88
C ASN A 74 -10.61 -13.39 3.37
N ILE A 75 -9.84 -12.42 3.86
CA ILE A 75 -8.47 -12.18 3.40
C ILE A 75 -7.50 -12.24 4.57
N THR A 76 -6.35 -12.86 4.32
CA THR A 76 -5.16 -12.75 5.17
C THR A 76 -4.18 -11.77 4.55
N THR A 77 -3.64 -10.87 5.38
CA THR A 77 -2.61 -9.90 5.00
C THR A 77 -1.57 -9.77 6.10
N VAL A 78 -0.37 -9.33 5.75
CA VAL A 78 0.65 -8.90 6.72
C VAL A 78 0.49 -7.39 6.90
N PHE A 79 0.20 -6.98 8.13
CA PHE A 79 0.18 -5.58 8.57
C PHE A 79 1.59 -5.18 9.02
N TYR A 80 1.99 -3.95 8.71
CA TYR A 80 3.23 -3.32 9.16
C TYR A 80 2.88 -2.01 9.88
N ASP A 81 3.33 -1.85 11.12
CA ASP A 81 3.19 -0.59 11.84
C ASP A 81 4.16 0.49 11.34
N CYS A 82 4.17 1.68 11.96
CA CYS A 82 5.09 2.76 11.58
C CYS A 82 6.58 2.45 11.87
N GLU A 83 6.88 1.49 12.75
CA GLU A 83 8.23 1.04 13.09
C GLU A 83 8.71 -0.11 12.20
N GLY A 84 7.81 -0.67 11.38
CA GLY A 84 8.09 -1.77 10.46
C GLY A 84 7.91 -3.16 11.08
N LYS A 85 7.35 -3.25 12.30
CA LYS A 85 7.00 -4.52 12.91
C LYS A 85 5.82 -5.14 12.16
N GLU A 86 5.91 -6.44 11.89
CA GLU A 86 4.91 -7.16 11.11
C GLU A 86 4.02 -8.07 11.95
N GLU A 87 2.74 -8.14 11.56
CA GLU A 87 1.74 -9.05 12.13
C GLU A 87 0.85 -9.61 11.02
N THR A 88 0.68 -10.93 10.98
CA THR A 88 -0.29 -11.58 10.09
C THR A 88 -1.70 -11.48 10.67
N ILE A 89 -2.63 -10.90 9.92
CA ILE A 89 -4.03 -10.73 10.34
C ILE A 89 -4.98 -11.29 9.29
N SER A 90 -6.09 -11.88 9.74
CA SER A 90 -7.21 -12.29 8.90
C SER A 90 -8.40 -11.36 9.11
N ILE A 91 -8.95 -10.84 8.01
CA ILE A 91 -10.02 -9.85 7.99
C ILE A 91 -11.20 -10.46 7.22
N LYS A 92 -12.40 -10.33 7.77
CA LYS A 92 -13.62 -10.83 7.12
C LYS A 92 -13.93 -10.03 5.86
N ALA A 93 -14.75 -10.61 4.98
CA ALA A 93 -15.32 -9.92 3.82
C ALA A 93 -15.89 -8.54 4.19
N GLY A 94 -15.40 -7.48 3.53
CA GLY A 94 -15.85 -6.10 3.70
C GLY A 94 -15.57 -5.46 5.07
N ASP A 95 -14.80 -6.11 5.93
CA ASP A 95 -14.62 -5.69 7.33
C ASP A 95 -13.40 -4.77 7.51
N ILE A 96 -13.36 -4.07 8.65
CA ILE A 96 -12.27 -3.19 9.07
C ILE A 96 -11.76 -3.64 10.44
N VAL A 97 -10.46 -3.90 10.53
CA VAL A 97 -9.77 -4.19 11.79
C VAL A 97 -9.04 -2.96 12.28
N TRP A 98 -9.26 -2.61 13.56
CA TRP A 98 -8.54 -1.54 14.23
C TRP A 98 -7.41 -2.10 15.10
N LYS A 99 -6.21 -1.51 14.97
CA LYS A 99 -5.03 -1.84 15.79
C LYS A 99 -4.49 -0.58 16.47
N LYS A 100 -3.74 -0.78 17.55
CA LYS A 100 -2.91 0.23 18.21
C LYS A 100 -1.46 -0.16 18.04
#